data_AF-A0A2E5TPM2-F1
#
_entry.id   AF-A0A2E5TPM2-F1
#
_cell.length_a   1.000
_cell.length_b   1.000
_cell.length_c   1.000
_cell.angle_alpha   90.00
_cell.angle_beta   90.00
_cell.angle_gamma   90.00
#
_symmetry.space_group_name_H-M   'P 1'
#
loop_
_entity.id
_entity.type
_entity.pdbx_description
1 polymer ?
#
loop_
_entity_poly.entity_id
_entity_poly.type
_entity_poly.pdbx_seq_one_letter_code
_entity_poly.pdbx_strand_id
1 'polypeptide(L)'
;MKHKALPYSLKYALKGLHLAMCYEANFRIQCLVTCFVIIAGFLCHLSIIEWCIILFCNAMVLCLELMNTSIEFLANYCKSNYDLNIKVVKDIAASSVLLMSIFSIVIGGLIFLPKCLVLFKSWKVILN
;
A
#
# COMPACT_ATOMS: atom_id res chain seq x y z
N MET A 1 -18.38 -15.45 -24.03
CA MET A 1 -18.13 -14.86 -22.69
C MET A 1 -19.18 -13.77 -22.46
N LYS A 2 -20.14 -13.96 -21.54
CA LYS A 2 -21.22 -12.98 -21.31
C LYS A 2 -20.63 -11.72 -20.68
N HIS A 3 -20.72 -10.58 -21.36
CA HIS A 3 -20.47 -9.25 -20.81
C HIS A 3 -21.38 -9.05 -19.59
N LYS A 4 -20.89 -9.35 -18.38
CA LYS A 4 -21.60 -9.05 -17.14
C LYS A 4 -21.48 -7.55 -16.89
N ALA A 5 -22.61 -6.89 -16.65
CA ALA A 5 -22.69 -5.45 -16.45
C ALA A 5 -21.71 -4.96 -15.37
N LEU A 6 -21.14 -3.77 -15.57
CA LEU A 6 -20.24 -3.04 -14.66
C LEU A 6 -20.52 -3.24 -13.14
N PRO A 7 -21.78 -3.14 -12.64
CA PRO A 7 -22.07 -3.36 -11.21
C PRO A 7 -21.70 -4.75 -10.69
N TYR A 8 -21.76 -5.80 -11.51
CA TYR A 8 -21.36 -7.14 -11.10
C TYR A 8 -19.85 -7.23 -10.94
N SER A 9 -19.06 -6.65 -11.85
CA SER A 9 -17.60 -6.64 -11.76
C SER A 9 -17.09 -5.90 -10.52
N LEU A 10 -17.71 -4.76 -10.18
CA LEU A 10 -17.40 -4.00 -8.96
C LEU A 10 -17.71 -4.80 -7.70
N LYS A 11 -18.85 -5.49 -7.64
CA LYS A 11 -19.19 -6.36 -6.51
C LYS A 11 -18.14 -7.44 -6.27
N TYR A 12 -17.61 -8.05 -7.32
CA TYR A 12 -16.54 -9.06 -7.19
C TYR A 12 -15.21 -8.44 -6.74
N ALA A 13 -14.84 -7.27 -7.28
CA ALA A 13 -13.64 -6.55 -6.86
C ALA A 13 -13.70 -6.15 -5.37
N LEU A 14 -14.83 -5.63 -4.90
CA LEU A 14 -15.04 -5.28 -3.50
C LEU A 14 -15.01 -6.51 -2.58
N LYS A 15 -15.56 -7.64 -3.04
CA LYS A 15 -15.43 -8.91 -2.31
C LYS A 15 -13.96 -9.34 -2.19
N GLY A 16 -13.17 -9.18 -3.25
CA GLY A 16 -11.72 -9.46 -3.23
C GLY A 16 -10.98 -8.57 -2.22
N LEU A 17 -11.28 -7.28 -2.20
CA LEU A 17 -10.70 -6.34 -1.24
C LEU A 17 -11.08 -6.70 0.21
N HIS A 18 -12.34 -7.10 0.44
CA HIS A 18 -12.79 -7.54 1.75
C HIS A 18 -12.06 -8.81 2.21
N LEU A 19 -11.85 -9.77 1.31
CA LEU A 19 -11.07 -10.97 1.63
C LEU A 19 -9.63 -10.60 2.02
N ALA A 20 -8.95 -9.76 1.25
CA ALA A 20 -7.60 -9.30 1.60
C ALA A 20 -7.58 -8.60 2.98
N MET A 21 -8.56 -7.74 3.27
CA MET A 21 -8.68 -7.08 4.58
C MET A 21 -8.89 -8.06 5.74
N CYS A 22 -9.61 -9.17 5.52
CA CYS A 22 -9.88 -10.14 6.58
C CYS A 22 -8.71 -11.11 6.83
N TYR A 23 -8.05 -11.56 5.75
CA TYR A 23 -7.06 -12.65 5.82
C TYR A 23 -5.61 -12.16 5.89
N GLU A 24 -5.29 -10.99 5.33
CA GLU A 24 -3.92 -10.51 5.22
C GLU A 24 -3.58 -9.46 6.28
N ALA A 25 -2.66 -9.81 7.20
CA ALA A 25 -2.19 -8.89 8.22
C ALA A 25 -1.41 -7.71 7.62
N ASN A 26 -0.54 -7.98 6.65
CA ASN A 26 0.27 -6.96 5.97
C ASN A 26 -0.60 -5.94 5.24
N PHE A 27 -1.65 -6.39 4.55
CA PHE A 27 -2.61 -5.50 3.89
C PHE A 27 -3.31 -4.56 4.89
N ARG A 28 -3.75 -5.08 6.04
CA ARG A 28 -4.32 -4.26 7.12
C ARG A 28 -3.33 -3.22 7.66
N ILE A 29 -2.08 -3.62 7.87
CA ILE A 29 -1.02 -2.72 8.34
C ILE A 29 -0.79 -1.60 7.33
N GLN A 30 -0.67 -1.92 6.03
CA GLN A 30 -0.48 -0.92 4.98
C GLN A 30 -1.68 0.03 4.85
N CYS A 31 -2.91 -0.45 5.02
CA CYS A 31 -4.10 0.40 5.08
C CYS A 31 -4.04 1.37 6.27
N LEU A 32 -3.65 0.89 7.47
CA LEU A 32 -3.49 1.76 8.64
C LEU A 32 -2.39 2.80 8.44
N VAL A 33 -1.23 2.40 7.89
CA VAL A 33 -0.14 3.31 7.54
C VAL A 33 -0.62 4.36 6.54
N THR A 34 -1.37 3.96 5.52
CA THR A 34 -1.95 4.88 4.53
C THR A 34 -2.87 5.91 5.21
N CYS A 35 -3.72 5.49 6.15
CA CYS A 35 -4.56 6.42 6.92
C CYS A 35 -3.71 7.44 7.70
N PHE A 36 -2.64 7.00 8.37
CA PHE A 36 -1.73 7.92 9.07
C PHE A 36 -1.03 8.89 8.12
N VAL A 37 -0.57 8.42 6.96
CA VAL A 37 0.08 9.24 5.95
C VAL A 37 -0.88 10.29 5.38
N ILE A 38 -2.15 9.95 5.17
CA ILE A 38 -3.19 10.91 4.74
C ILE A 38 -3.41 11.97 5.82
N ILE A 39 -3.54 11.59 7.09
CA ILE A 39 -3.69 12.55 8.20
C ILE A 39 -2.47 13.47 8.27
N ALA A 40 -1.25 12.92 8.20
CA ALA A 40 -0.02 13.70 8.15
C ALA A 40 0.02 14.65 6.94
N GLY A 41 -0.50 14.20 5.79
CA GLY A 41 -0.61 14.99 4.57
C GLY A 41 -1.44 16.27 4.75
N PHE A 42 -2.56 16.16 5.45
CA PHE A 42 -3.39 17.31 5.80
C PHE A 42 -2.69 18.24 6.80
N LEU A 43 -2.08 17.69 7.86
CA LEU A 43 -1.38 18.47 8.89
C LEU A 43 -0.16 19.24 8.33
N CYS A 44 0.52 18.66 7.34
CA CYS A 44 1.69 19.28 6.71
C CYS A 44 1.35 20.19 5.52
N HIS A 45 0.06 20.39 5.22
CA HIS A 45 -0.39 21.18 4.07
C HIS A 45 0.31 20.75 2.76
N LEU A 46 0.14 19.48 2.37
CA LEU A 46 0.64 19.00 1.07
C LEU A 46 0.05 19.78 -0.10
N SER A 47 0.93 20.14 -1.04
CA SER A 47 0.53 20.65 -2.35
C SER A 47 -0.15 19.53 -3.17
N ILE A 48 -0.86 19.92 -4.22
CA ILE A 48 -1.57 18.97 -5.09
C ILE A 48 -0.62 17.91 -5.67
N ILE A 49 0.57 18.33 -6.09
CA ILE A 49 1.57 17.41 -6.68
C ILE A 49 2.07 16.41 -5.63
N GLU A 50 2.36 16.86 -4.41
CA GLU A 50 2.79 15.99 -3.33
C GLU A 50 1.69 15.00 -2.92
N TRP A 51 0.43 15.43 -2.91
CA TRP A 51 -0.72 14.55 -2.73
C TRP A 51 -0.80 13.47 -3.79
N CYS A 52 -0.67 13.83 -5.07
CA CYS A 52 -0.67 12.87 -6.17
C CYS A 52 0.43 11.81 -5.97
N ILE A 53 1.65 12.24 -5.61
CA ILE A 53 2.80 11.35 -5.40
C ILE A 53 2.53 10.41 -4.21
N ILE A 54 2.09 10.94 -3.06
CA ILE A 54 1.84 10.16 -1.85
C ILE A 54 0.71 9.16 -2.06
N LEU A 55 -0.41 9.58 -2.65
CA LEU A 55 -1.53 8.69 -2.93
C LEU A 55 -1.14 7.60 -3.91
N PHE A 56 -0.36 7.94 -4.95
CA PHE A 56 0.15 6.96 -5.90
C PHE A 56 1.08 5.94 -5.23
N CYS A 57 2.02 6.38 -4.39
CA CYS A 57 2.93 5.47 -3.69
C CYS A 57 2.18 4.49 -2.78
N ASN A 58 1.22 4.99 -1.99
CA ASN A 58 0.41 4.13 -1.11
C ASN A 58 -0.47 3.16 -1.91
N ALA A 59 -1.11 3.65 -2.99
CA ALA A 59 -1.91 2.80 -3.88
C ALA A 59 -1.06 1.70 -4.51
N MET A 60 0.15 2.00 -4.98
CA MET A 60 1.07 1.01 -5.56
C MET A 60 1.49 -0.07 -4.55
N VAL A 61 1.79 0.32 -3.30
CA VAL A 61 2.11 -0.63 -2.22
C VAL A 61 0.94 -1.58 -1.98
N LEU A 62 -0.27 -1.05 -1.83
CA LEU A 62 -1.49 -1.86 -1.62
C LEU A 62 -1.80 -2.76 -2.84
N CYS A 63 -1.62 -2.26 -4.06
CA CYS A 63 -1.80 -3.06 -5.27
C CYS A 63 -0.81 -4.24 -5.32
N LEU A 64 0.46 -4.00 -5.01
CA LEU A 64 1.47 -5.06 -4.99
C LEU A 64 1.20 -6.08 -3.87
N GLU A 65 0.69 -5.64 -2.72
CA GLU A 65 0.26 -6.56 -1.65
C GLU A 65 -0.87 -7.47 -2.12
N LEU A 66 -1.90 -6.91 -2.78
CA LEU A 66 -2.99 -7.71 -3.35
C LEU A 66 -2.49 -8.68 -4.44
N MET A 67 -1.51 -8.26 -5.25
CA MET A 67 -0.88 -9.14 -6.23
C MET A 67 -0.07 -10.25 -5.55
N ASN A 68 0.69 -9.93 -4.50
CA ASN A 68 1.41 -10.93 -3.70
C ASN A 68 0.47 -11.99 -3.15
N THR A 69 -0.60 -11.58 -2.47
CA THR A 69 -1.63 -12.49 -1.94
C THR A 69 -2.26 -13.33 -3.04
N SER A 70 -2.56 -12.74 -4.20
CA SER A 70 -3.12 -13.46 -5.35
C SER A 70 -2.16 -14.54 -5.87
N ILE A 71 -0.85 -14.23 -5.95
CA ILE A 71 0.20 -15.17 -6.35
C ILE A 71 0.35 -16.27 -5.30
N GLU A 72 0.30 -15.94 -4.00
CA GLU A 72 0.35 -16.93 -2.93
C GLU A 72 -0.82 -17.92 -3.00
N PHE A 73 -2.05 -17.44 -3.22
CA PHE A 73 -3.21 -18.30 -3.42
C PHE A 73 -3.06 -19.20 -4.65
N LEU A 74 -2.60 -18.65 -5.77
CA LEU A 74 -2.38 -19.43 -6.99
C LEU A 74 -1.30 -20.50 -6.79
N ALA A 75 -0.19 -20.13 -6.15
CA ALA A 75 0.90 -21.03 -5.81
C ALA A 75 0.44 -22.20 -4.92
N ASN A 76 -0.33 -21.90 -3.87
CA ASN A 76 -0.92 -22.90 -2.97
C ASN A 76 -1.89 -23.84 -3.70
N TYR A 77 -2.64 -23.31 -4.67
CA TYR A 77 -3.54 -24.11 -5.49
C TYR A 77 -2.78 -25.06 -6.44
N CYS A 78 -1.69 -24.61 -7.06
CA CYS A 78 -0.92 -25.41 -8.01
C CYS A 78 -0.17 -26.58 -7.36
N LYS A 79 0.41 -26.39 -6.17
CA LYS A 79 1.13 -27.43 -5.43
C LYS A 79 0.92 -27.25 -3.93
N SER A 80 0.22 -28.21 -3.33
CA SER A 80 -0.03 -28.23 -1.88
C SER A 80 1.19 -28.70 -1.07
N ASN A 81 2.06 -29.52 -1.66
CA ASN A 81 3.30 -29.96 -1.04
C ASN A 81 4.44 -28.95 -1.27
N TYR A 82 5.37 -28.88 -0.32
CA TYR A 82 6.53 -28.01 -0.40
C TYR A 82 7.33 -28.25 -1.69
N ASP A 83 7.55 -27.18 -2.45
CA ASP A 83 8.30 -27.18 -3.71
C ASP A 83 9.19 -25.93 -3.77
N LEU A 84 10.46 -26.13 -4.14
CA LEU A 84 11.46 -25.07 -4.22
C LEU A 84 11.07 -23.98 -5.23
N ASN A 85 10.45 -24.32 -6.35
CA ASN A 85 10.04 -23.34 -7.35
C ASN A 85 8.89 -22.48 -6.84
N ILE A 86 7.92 -23.09 -6.14
CA ILE A 86 6.82 -22.34 -5.51
C ILE A 86 7.35 -21.39 -4.43
N LYS A 87 8.33 -21.84 -3.64
CA LYS A 87 9.00 -20.97 -2.67
C LYS A 87 9.64 -19.76 -3.36
N VAL A 88 10.41 -19.96 -4.42
CA VAL A 88 11.05 -18.87 -5.17
C VAL A 88 10.02 -17.87 -5.71
N VAL A 89 8.90 -18.34 -6.26
CA VAL A 89 7.83 -17.46 -6.77
C VAL A 89 7.24 -16.61 -5.65
N LYS A 90 6.96 -17.20 -4.48
CA LYS A 90 6.44 -16.46 -3.32
C LYS A 90 7.46 -15.45 -2.79
N ASP A 91 8.72 -15.85 -2.68
CA ASP A 91 9.80 -14.97 -2.21
C ASP A 91 9.97 -13.75 -3.12
N ILE A 92 9.88 -13.93 -4.45
CA ILE A 92 9.93 -12.84 -5.43
C ILE A 92 8.70 -11.92 -5.31
N ALA A 93 7.51 -12.49 -5.16
CA ALA A 93 6.28 -11.71 -5.00
C ALA A 93 6.34 -10.84 -3.73
N ALA A 94 6.76 -11.41 -2.59
CA ALA A 94 6.94 -10.70 -1.34
C ALA A 94 8.04 -9.61 -1.45
N SER A 95 9.13 -9.89 -2.16
CA SER A 95 10.21 -8.92 -2.38
C SER A 95 9.75 -7.69 -3.16
N SER A 96 8.76 -7.83 -4.04
CA SER A 96 8.20 -6.74 -4.84
C SER A 96 7.48 -5.73 -3.95
N VAL A 97 6.70 -6.22 -2.99
CA VAL A 97 6.03 -5.38 -1.98
C VAL A 97 7.07 -4.67 -1.11
N LEU A 98 8.09 -5.40 -0.65
CA LEU A 98 9.15 -4.85 0.19
C LEU A 98 9.87 -3.70 -0.52
N LEU A 99 10.26 -3.90 -1.78
CA LEU A 99 10.95 -2.88 -2.56
C LEU A 99 10.10 -1.62 -2.72
N MET A 100 8.83 -1.77 -3.09
CA MET A 100 7.92 -0.62 -3.24
C MET A 100 7.69 0.08 -1.89
N SER A 101 7.59 -0.66 -0.79
CA SER A 101 7.43 -0.09 0.56
C SER A 101 8.64 0.76 0.94
N ILE A 102 9.85 0.31 0.63
CA ILE A 102 11.08 1.10 0.87
C ILE A 102 11.05 2.40 0.07
N PHE A 103 10.73 2.34 -1.23
CA PHE A 103 10.63 3.55 -2.06
C PHE A 103 9.53 4.50 -1.58
N SER A 104 8.38 3.97 -1.15
CA SER A 104 7.28 4.76 -0.58
C SER A 104 7.73 5.50 0.69
N ILE A 105 8.49 4.85 1.58
CA ILE A 105 9.07 5.47 2.78
C ILE A 105 10.06 6.57 2.39
N VAL A 106 10.95 6.33 1.42
CA VAL A 106 11.95 7.32 0.98
C VAL A 106 11.25 8.54 0.40
N ILE A 107 10.29 8.35 -0.52
CA ILE A 107 9.51 9.42 -1.14
C ILE A 107 8.70 10.19 -0.08
N GLY A 108 8.05 9.47 0.84
CA GLY A 108 7.35 10.06 1.98
C GLY A 108 8.29 10.93 2.83
N GLY A 109 9.49 10.42 3.15
CA GLY A 109 10.51 11.17 3.86
C GLY A 109 10.91 12.46 3.13
N LEU A 110 11.16 12.40 1.82
CA LEU A 110 11.54 13.58 1.02
C LEU A 110 10.45 14.67 1.04
N ILE A 111 9.18 14.29 1.10
CA ILE A 111 8.04 15.22 1.13
C ILE A 111 7.77 15.74 2.55
N PHE A 112 7.71 14.85 3.53
CA PHE A 112 7.27 15.19 4.89
C PHE A 112 8.38 15.83 5.73
N LEU A 113 9.63 15.38 5.61
CA LEU A 113 10.72 15.86 6.46
C LEU A 113 10.94 17.39 6.40
N PRO A 114 11.01 18.05 5.22
CA PRO A 114 11.15 19.50 5.18
C PRO A 114 9.94 20.23 5.78
N LYS A 115 8.72 19.70 5.60
CA LYS A 115 7.49 20.32 6.10
C LYS A 115 7.37 20.23 7.61
N CYS A 116 7.70 19.07 8.17
CA CYS A 116 7.75 18.86 9.61
C CYS A 116 8.77 19.79 10.28
N LEU A 117 9.94 19.99 9.66
CA LEU A 117 10.97 20.91 10.19
C LEU A 117 10.49 22.36 10.22
N VAL A 118 9.81 22.82 9.16
CA VAL A 118 9.23 24.17 9.10
C VAL A 118 8.13 24.33 10.16
N LEU A 119 7.21 23.38 10.25
CA LEU A 119 6.11 23.40 11.23
C LEU A 119 6.65 23.46 12.67
N PHE A 120 7.66 22.64 12.98
CA PHE A 120 8.29 22.60 14.30
C PHE A 120 8.99 23.92 14.64
N LYS A 121 9.68 24.53 13.66
CA LYS A 121 10.34 25.84 13.86
C LYS A 121 9.30 26.94 14.15
N SER A 122 8.20 26.98 13.40
CA SER A 122 7.11 27.93 13.62
C SER A 122 6.47 27.76 14.99
N TRP A 123 6.25 26.53 15.44
CA TRP A 123 5.68 26.26 16.77
C TRP A 123 6.62 26.73 17.90
N LYS A 124 7.93 26.48 17.79
CA LYS A 124 8.90 26.97 18.79
C LYS A 124 8.92 28.50 18.93
N VAL A 125 8.67 29.23 17.85
CA VAL A 125 8.61 30.71 17.88
C VAL A 125 7.36 31.20 18.61
N ILE A 126 6.24 30.49 18.54
CA ILE A 126 4.98 30.88 19.20
C ILE A 126 5.02 30.63 20.72
N LEU A 127 5.83 29.67 21.17
CA LEU A 127 5.93 29.28 22.59
C LEU A 127 7.00 30.06 23.38
N ASN A 128 7.82 30.88 22.71
CA ASN A 128 8.85 31.73 23.31
C ASN A 128 8.39 33.19 23.30
#